data_AF-A0A9W9E3M8-F1
#
_entry.id   AF-A0A9W9E3M8-F1
#
_cell.length_a   1.000
_cell.length_b   1.000
_cell.length_c   1.000
_cell.angle_alpha   90.00
_cell.angle_beta   90.00
_cell.angle_gamma   90.00
#
_symmetry.space_group_name_H-M   'P 1'
#
loop_
_entity.id
_entity.type
_entity.pdbx_description
1 polymer ?
#
loop_
_entity_poly.entity_id
_entity_poly.type
_entity_poly.pdbx_seq_one_letter_code
_entity_poly.pdbx_strand_id
1 'polypeptide(L)'
;MWWSECLFGLKCLGINSNGEHSTVKIQFHWMPINTVKPHQLAEPPYDKAIDTMLESMVSDVQGGYFHGLESGQTFEIQLASEDAKKMKAALDVQWIAVRLAALSGAARSWEWGLGNDLYDDGDDDRPIDYATSDDENEE
;
A
#
# COMPACT_ATOMS: atom_id res chain seq x y z
N MET A 1 6.66 -8.46 -4.65
CA MET A 1 5.95 -9.65 -4.10
C MET A 1 4.68 -9.13 -3.44
N TRP A 2 3.47 -9.54 -3.83
CA TRP A 2 2.20 -8.95 -3.34
C TRP A 2 2.02 -8.87 -1.81
N TRP A 3 2.66 -9.75 -1.03
CA TRP A 3 2.67 -9.69 0.45
C TRP A 3 3.36 -8.45 1.02
N SER A 4 4.38 -7.90 0.34
CA SER A 4 5.04 -6.66 0.78
C SER A 4 4.26 -5.42 0.37
N GLU A 5 3.39 -5.49 -0.63
CA GLU A 5 2.68 -4.34 -1.19
C GLU A 5 1.48 -3.88 -0.34
N CYS A 6 1.12 -4.62 0.71
CA CYS A 6 0.07 -4.25 1.67
C CYS A 6 -1.28 -3.94 1.04
N LEU A 7 -1.58 -4.66 -0.04
CA LEU A 7 -2.84 -4.63 -0.77
C LEU A 7 -3.98 -5.33 -0.04
N PHE A 8 -3.66 -6.14 0.97
CA PHE A 8 -4.63 -6.82 1.81
C PHE A 8 -4.11 -6.93 3.25
N GLY A 9 -5.04 -7.08 4.18
CA GLY A 9 -4.73 -7.33 5.59
C GLY A 9 -5.61 -8.43 6.16
N LEU A 10 -5.10 -9.05 7.22
CA LEU A 10 -5.79 -10.08 7.97
C LEU A 10 -6.16 -9.54 9.34
N LYS A 11 -7.46 -9.49 9.64
CA LYS A 11 -7.98 -9.05 10.92
C LYS A 11 -8.31 -10.24 11.79
N CYS A 12 -7.76 -10.31 13.00
CA CYS A 12 -8.20 -11.29 13.99
C CYS A 12 -9.56 -10.88 14.59
N LEU A 13 -10.58 -11.73 14.46
CA LEU A 13 -11.90 -11.50 15.06
C LEU A 13 -11.99 -12.03 16.50
N GLY A 14 -11.15 -12.99 16.86
CA GLY A 14 -11.12 -13.56 18.19
C GLY A 14 -10.49 -14.96 18.23
N ILE A 15 -10.31 -15.44 19.45
CA ILE A 15 -9.82 -16.78 19.76
C ILE A 15 -10.89 -17.49 20.56
N ASN A 16 -11.33 -18.65 20.08
CA ASN A 16 -12.19 -19.56 20.82
C ASN A 16 -11.36 -20.72 21.34
N SER A 17 -11.21 -20.84 22.66
CA SER A 17 -10.45 -21.93 23.26
C SER A 17 -11.35 -23.14 23.52
N ASN A 18 -11.04 -24.27 22.89
CA ASN A 18 -11.71 -25.56 23.07
C ASN A 18 -10.75 -26.56 23.74
N GLY A 19 -10.26 -26.22 24.93
CA GLY A 19 -9.32 -27.06 25.68
C GLY A 19 -7.90 -26.97 25.13
N GLU A 20 -7.36 -28.09 24.64
CA GLU A 20 -5.97 -28.20 24.17
C GLU A 20 -5.70 -27.38 22.89
N HIS A 21 -6.72 -27.27 22.04
CA HIS A 21 -6.69 -26.48 20.81
C HIS A 21 -7.55 -25.21 20.93
N SER A 22 -7.10 -24.16 20.27
CA SER A 22 -7.81 -22.89 20.13
C SER A 22 -8.05 -22.60 18.65
N THR A 23 -9.25 -22.14 18.34
CA THR A 23 -9.65 -21.72 17.00
C THR A 23 -9.51 -20.21 16.89
N VAL A 24 -8.65 -19.74 16.00
CA VAL A 24 -8.50 -18.33 15.66
C VAL A 24 -9.37 -18.01 14.45
N LYS A 25 -10.27 -17.04 14.60
CA LYS A 25 -11.10 -16.53 13.50
C LYS A 25 -10.41 -15.35 12.85
N ILE A 26 -10.13 -15.46 11.56
CA ILE A 26 -9.46 -14.43 10.78
C ILE A 26 -10.42 -13.93 9.71
N GLN A 27 -10.47 -12.63 9.51
CA GLN A 27 -11.20 -11.99 8.44
C GLN A 27 -10.23 -11.38 7.46
N PHE A 28 -10.39 -11.72 6.19
CA PHE A 28 -9.63 -11.13 5.09
C PHE A 28 -10.22 -9.78 4.70
N HIS A 29 -9.37 -8.82 4.40
CA HIS A 29 -9.75 -7.51 3.87
C HIS A 29 -8.80 -7.11 2.75
N TRP A 30 -9.33 -6.82 1.57
CA TRP A 30 -8.62 -5.97 0.62
C TRP A 30 -8.52 -4.55 1.17
N MET A 31 -7.36 -3.94 1.01
CA MET A 31 -7.14 -2.56 1.44
C MET A 31 -7.54 -1.58 0.33
N PRO A 32 -8.12 -0.43 0.69
CA PRO A 32 -8.27 0.66 -0.27
C PRO A 32 -6.88 1.11 -0.72
N ILE A 33 -6.78 1.56 -1.97
CA ILE A 33 -5.54 2.07 -2.54
C ILE A 33 -5.63 3.58 -2.57
N ASN A 34 -4.68 4.24 -1.91
CA ASN A 34 -4.53 5.67 -2.07
C ASN A 34 -3.68 5.95 -3.33
N THR A 35 -4.10 6.90 -4.15
CA THR A 35 -3.38 7.34 -5.35
C THR A 35 -2.29 8.38 -5.04
N VAL A 36 -2.24 8.89 -3.81
CA VAL A 36 -1.22 9.82 -3.34
C VAL A 36 0.14 9.12 -3.26
N LYS A 37 1.16 9.71 -3.90
CA LYS A 37 2.54 9.24 -3.80
C LYS A 37 3.12 9.60 -2.43
N PRO A 38 3.74 8.67 -1.68
CA PRO A 38 4.29 8.94 -0.34
C PRO A 38 5.30 10.09 -0.28
N HIS A 39 6.05 10.29 -1.38
CA HIS A 39 7.10 11.30 -1.49
C HIS A 39 6.60 12.64 -2.03
N GLN A 40 5.33 12.73 -2.44
CA GLN A 40 4.76 13.98 -2.94
C GLN A 40 4.52 14.94 -1.78
N LEU A 41 5.13 16.12 -1.87
CA LEU A 41 4.93 17.18 -0.88
C LEU A 41 3.48 17.68 -0.96
N ALA A 42 2.87 17.88 0.20
CA ALA A 42 1.60 18.58 0.27
C ALA A 42 1.81 20.05 -0.14
N GLU A 43 0.95 20.54 -1.03
CA GLU A 43 0.94 21.96 -1.40
C GLU A 43 0.05 22.74 -0.43
N PRO A 44 0.40 24.00 -0.10
CA PRO A 44 -0.51 24.89 0.62
C PRO A 44 -1.81 25.10 -0.19
N PRO A 45 -2.98 25.19 0.46
CA PRO A 45 -3.18 25.35 1.89
C PRO A 45 -3.38 24.01 2.64
N TYR A 46 -2.63 23.82 3.74
CA TYR A 46 -2.47 22.53 4.43
C TYR A 46 -3.68 22.07 5.24
N ASP A 47 -4.61 22.97 5.55
CA ASP A 47 -5.84 22.70 6.29
C ASP A 47 -6.71 21.64 5.60
N LYS A 48 -6.60 21.49 4.28
CA LYS A 48 -7.34 20.49 3.50
C LYS A 48 -6.53 19.25 3.12
N ALA A 49 -5.24 19.23 3.41
CA ALA A 49 -4.35 18.17 2.93
C ALA A 49 -4.77 16.78 3.44
N ILE A 50 -5.26 16.68 4.68
CA ILE A 50 -5.76 15.43 5.25
C ILE A 50 -7.07 14.99 4.59
N ASP A 51 -8.00 15.93 4.36
CA ASP A 51 -9.27 15.63 3.72
C ASP A 51 -9.04 15.19 2.27
N THR A 52 -8.15 15.87 1.53
CA THR A 52 -7.73 15.48 0.18
C THR A 52 -7.10 14.10 0.16
N MET A 53 -6.27 13.74 1.16
CA MET A 53 -5.68 12.39 1.29
C MET A 53 -6.74 11.31 1.57
N LEU A 54 -7.80 11.64 2.32
CA LEU A 54 -8.91 10.71 2.58
C LEU A 54 -9.81 10.56 1.35
N GLU A 55 -10.08 11.65 0.63
CA GLU A 55 -10.87 11.65 -0.60
C GLU A 55 -10.18 10.94 -1.77
N SER A 56 -8.83 10.95 -1.81
CA SER A 56 -8.04 10.24 -2.83
C SER A 56 -7.98 8.73 -2.62
N MET A 57 -8.55 8.22 -1.52
CA MET A 57 -8.67 6.78 -1.30
C MET A 57 -9.69 6.20 -2.27
N VAL A 58 -9.18 5.50 -3.28
CA VAL A 58 -10.03 4.80 -4.22
C VAL A 58 -10.65 3.61 -3.48
N SER A 59 -11.98 3.64 -3.37
CA SER A 59 -12.77 2.53 -2.83
C SER A 59 -12.75 1.30 -3.74
N ASP A 60 -12.28 1.44 -4.98
CA ASP A 60 -12.02 0.32 -5.88
C ASP A 60 -10.86 -0.49 -5.32
N VAL A 61 -11.23 -1.38 -4.40
CA VAL A 61 -10.58 -2.65 -4.13
C VAL A 61 -10.20 -3.20 -5.49
N GLN A 62 -8.91 -3.13 -5.81
CA GLN A 62 -8.39 -3.66 -7.06
C GLN A 62 -8.66 -5.16 -7.00
N GLY A 63 -9.80 -5.57 -7.59
CA GLY A 63 -10.17 -6.96 -7.87
C GLY A 63 -9.24 -7.52 -8.93
N GLY A 64 -7.94 -7.41 -8.69
CA GLY A 64 -6.88 -7.86 -9.55
C GLY A 64 -6.61 -9.30 -9.25
N TYR A 65 -6.86 -10.16 -10.23
CA TYR A 65 -6.35 -11.52 -10.39
C TYR A 65 -6.88 -12.61 -9.44
N PHE A 66 -7.46 -12.28 -8.28
CA PHE A 66 -8.01 -13.27 -7.34
C PHE A 66 -9.53 -13.14 -7.19
N HIS A 67 -10.29 -13.70 -8.13
CA HIS A 67 -11.75 -13.74 -8.07
C HIS A 67 -12.33 -14.63 -6.95
N GLY A 68 -11.49 -15.28 -6.14
CA GLY A 68 -11.91 -16.24 -5.11
C GLY A 68 -11.92 -15.69 -3.69
N LEU A 69 -11.38 -14.48 -3.44
CA LEU A 69 -11.29 -13.90 -2.10
C LEU A 69 -11.99 -12.55 -2.05
N GLU A 70 -13.05 -12.48 -1.25
CA GLU A 70 -13.81 -11.25 -1.02
C GLU A 70 -13.43 -10.62 0.32
N SER A 71 -13.39 -9.29 0.35
CA SER A 71 -13.28 -8.56 1.62
C SER A 71 -14.42 -8.94 2.56
N GLY A 72 -14.08 -9.28 3.79
CA GLY A 72 -15.02 -9.76 4.78
C GLY A 72 -15.06 -11.28 4.92
N GLN A 73 -14.48 -12.04 3.98
CA GLN A 73 -14.41 -13.50 4.04
C GLN A 73 -13.65 -13.95 5.30
N THR A 74 -14.20 -14.96 5.98
CA THR A 74 -13.65 -15.44 7.25
C THR A 74 -13.09 -16.86 7.14
N PHE A 75 -11.99 -17.10 7.85
CA PHE A 75 -11.32 -18.38 7.95
C PHE A 75 -11.14 -18.77 9.41
N GLU A 76 -11.13 -20.07 9.66
CA GLU A 76 -10.86 -20.63 10.98
C GLU A 76 -9.57 -21.43 10.93
N ILE A 77 -8.64 -21.13 11.84
CA ILE A 77 -7.40 -21.87 11.99
C ILE A 77 -7.40 -22.50 13.39
N GLN A 78 -7.15 -23.80 13.46
CA GLN A 78 -6.96 -24.51 14.73
C GLN A 78 -5.47 -24.63 15.04
N LEU A 79 -5.09 -24.26 16.26
CA LEU A 79 -3.72 -24.34 16.73
C LEU A 79 -3.66 -24.56 18.25
N ALA A 80 -2.48 -24.87 18.77
CA ALA A 80 -2.26 -24.95 20.21
C ALA A 80 -2.59 -23.61 20.88
N SER A 81 -3.15 -23.66 22.10
CA SER A 81 -3.62 -22.46 22.81
C SER A 81 -2.53 -21.39 23.02
N GLU A 82 -1.29 -21.81 23.21
CA GLU A 82 -0.14 -20.92 23.33
C GLU A 82 0.19 -20.18 22.03
N ASP A 83 0.11 -20.87 20.89
CA ASP A 83 0.40 -20.29 19.59
C ASP A 83 -0.76 -19.41 19.09
N ALA A 84 -2.00 -19.71 19.50
CA ALA A 84 -3.16 -18.88 19.18
C ALA A 84 -2.98 -17.43 19.66
N LYS A 85 -2.41 -17.25 20.86
CA LYS A 85 -2.11 -15.93 21.41
C LYS A 85 -1.03 -15.21 20.61
N LYS A 86 0.03 -15.93 20.20
CA LYS A 86 1.12 -15.38 19.38
C LYS A 86 0.61 -14.98 17.99
N MET A 87 -0.19 -15.84 17.36
CA MET A 87 -0.80 -15.58 16.07
C MET A 87 -1.70 -14.34 16.12
N LYS A 88 -2.55 -14.21 17.14
CA LYS A 88 -3.36 -13.01 17.32
C LYS A 88 -2.50 -11.75 17.43
N ALA A 89 -1.46 -11.76 18.25
CA ALA A 89 -0.58 -10.60 18.40
C ALA A 89 0.09 -10.21 17.08
N ALA A 90 0.57 -11.20 16.31
CA ALA A 90 1.16 -10.97 15.00
C ALA A 90 0.15 -10.39 14.00
N LEU A 91 -1.06 -10.93 13.96
CA LEU A 91 -2.14 -10.43 13.11
C LEU A 91 -2.57 -9.01 13.49
N ASP A 92 -2.65 -8.69 14.78
CA ASP A 92 -3.00 -7.34 15.24
C ASP A 92 -1.94 -6.30 14.81
N VAL A 93 -0.66 -6.64 14.94
CA VAL A 93 0.45 -5.77 14.47
C VAL A 93 0.41 -5.62 12.95
N GLN A 94 0.28 -6.73 12.23
CA GLN A 94 0.18 -6.71 10.76
C GLN A 94 -1.01 -5.84 10.32
N TRP A 95 -2.16 -5.99 10.95
CA TRP A 95 -3.38 -5.24 10.63
C TRP A 95 -3.18 -3.74 10.75
N ILE A 96 -2.55 -3.28 11.83
CA ILE A 96 -2.27 -1.86 12.05
C ILE A 96 -1.27 -1.35 11.00
N ALA A 97 -0.19 -2.09 10.77
CA ALA A 97 0.87 -1.67 9.86
C ALA A 97 0.38 -1.59 8.40
N VAL A 98 -0.38 -2.59 7.94
CA VAL A 98 -1.02 -2.60 6.62
C VAL A 98 -1.97 -1.42 6.44
N ARG A 99 -2.79 -1.11 7.46
CA ARG A 99 -3.70 0.04 7.39
C ARG A 99 -2.96 1.36 7.31
N LEU A 100 -1.91 1.55 8.11
CA LEU A 100 -1.10 2.76 8.06
C LEU A 100 -0.51 2.97 6.66
N ALA A 101 0.04 1.91 6.07
CA ALA A 101 0.58 1.99 4.72
C ALA A 101 -0.48 2.27 3.65
N ALA A 102 -1.66 1.65 3.75
CA ALA A 102 -2.76 1.92 2.84
C ALA A 102 -3.23 3.38 2.91
N LEU A 103 -3.36 3.93 4.13
CA LEU A 103 -3.80 5.31 4.31
C LEU A 103 -2.78 6.33 3.82
N SER A 104 -1.48 6.08 4.06
CA SER A 104 -0.40 7.00 3.70
C SER A 104 0.04 6.91 2.23
N GLY A 105 -0.61 6.07 1.42
CA GLY A 105 -0.18 5.79 0.04
C GLY A 105 1.09 4.95 -0.08
N ALA A 106 1.60 4.40 1.03
CA ALA A 106 2.77 3.53 1.04
C ALA A 106 2.44 2.08 0.63
N ALA A 107 1.16 1.72 0.51
CA ALA A 107 0.75 0.51 -0.19
C ALA A 107 1.30 0.52 -1.62
N ARG A 108 1.76 -0.64 -2.12
CA ARG A 108 2.59 -0.84 -3.34
C ARG A 108 4.03 -0.30 -3.27
N SER A 109 4.31 0.66 -2.40
CA SER A 109 5.63 1.30 -2.25
C SER A 109 6.43 0.80 -1.04
N TRP A 110 5.90 -0.16 -0.26
CA TRP A 110 6.58 -0.70 0.92
C TRP A 110 7.78 -1.61 0.59
N GLU A 111 8.19 -1.75 -0.68
CA GLU A 111 9.58 -2.13 -0.99
C GLU A 111 10.51 -0.93 -0.73
N TRP A 112 10.74 -0.61 0.54
CA TRP A 112 11.72 0.41 0.91
C TRP A 112 13.13 -0.03 0.47
N GLY A 113 13.70 0.64 -0.53
CA GLY A 113 15.15 0.81 -0.66
C GLY A 113 15.91 0.07 -1.76
N LEU A 114 15.27 -0.51 -2.78
CA LEU A 114 15.95 -1.05 -3.96
C LEU A 114 15.40 -0.44 -5.26
N GLY A 115 15.62 0.87 -5.39
CA GLY A 115 16.05 1.49 -6.65
C GLY A 115 15.15 1.36 -7.88
N ASN A 116 13.96 1.97 -7.87
CA ASN A 116 13.27 2.31 -9.11
C ASN A 116 12.83 3.79 -9.23
N ASP A 117 12.94 4.59 -8.16
CA ASP A 117 12.38 5.95 -8.14
C ASP A 117 13.46 7.05 -8.26
N LEU A 118 14.74 6.67 -8.35
CA LEU A 118 15.86 7.62 -8.50
C LEU A 118 16.03 8.14 -9.95
N TYR A 119 15.10 7.85 -10.85
CA TYR A 119 15.14 8.29 -12.26
C TYR A 119 13.82 8.85 -12.77
N ASP A 120 13.03 9.52 -11.93
CA ASP A 120 11.93 10.36 -12.41
C ASP A 120 12.03 11.76 -11.81
N ASP A 121 13.24 12.32 -11.88
CA ASP A 121 13.46 13.77 -11.73
C ASP A 121 13.30 14.37 -13.13
N GLY A 122 12.05 14.62 -13.49
CA GLY A 122 11.70 15.34 -14.70
C GLY A 122 12.00 16.83 -14.51
N ASP A 123 13.18 17.25 -14.98
CA ASP A 123 13.49 18.64 -15.31
C ASP A 123 14.24 18.66 -16.66
N ASP A 124 13.48 18.60 -17.76
CA ASP A 124 13.99 19.01 -19.08
C ASP A 124 12.96 19.98 -19.72
N ASP A 125 12.57 21.00 -18.96
CA ASP A 125 12.11 22.28 -19.51
C ASP A 125 13.34 23.06 -19.99
N ARG A 126 13.88 22.68 -21.14
CA ARG A 126 14.79 23.54 -21.89
C ARG A 126 14.07 24.12 -23.11
N PRO A 127 14.01 25.45 -23.25
CA PRO A 127 13.50 26.05 -24.47
C PRO A 127 14.43 25.62 -25.62
N ILE A 128 13.82 25.11 -26.70
CA ILE A 128 14.55 24.81 -27.94
C ILE A 128 14.81 26.16 -28.63
N ASP A 129 16.02 26.67 -28.42
CA ASP A 129 16.53 27.86 -29.09
C ASP A 129 16.86 27.47 -30.54
N TYR A 130 16.00 27.82 -31.49
CA TYR A 130 16.37 27.81 -32.92
C TYR A 130 17.36 28.95 -33.18
N ALA A 131 18.64 28.70 -32.90
CA ALA A 131 19.72 29.54 -33.37
C ALA A 131 20.09 29.12 -34.80
N THR A 132 19.60 29.90 -35.75
CA THR A 132 20.12 30.03 -37.11
C THR A 132 21.63 30.27 -37.04
N SER A 133 22.41 29.47 -37.75
CA SER A 133 23.78 29.83 -38.12
C SER A 133 24.03 29.38 -39.56
N ASP A 134 23.83 30.34 -40.46
CA ASP A 134 24.59 30.44 -41.71
C ASP A 134 26.09 30.51 -41.39
N ASP A 135 26.89 29.95 -42.30
CA ASP A 135 28.27 30.31 -42.71
C ASP A 135 28.95 29.02 -43.21
N GLU A 136 28.94 28.76 -44.51
CA GLU A 136 29.97 29.21 -45.46
C GLU A 136 31.39 28.72 -45.11
N ASN A 137 31.85 27.73 -45.89
CA ASN A 137 32.95 27.84 -46.88
C ASN A 137 34.09 26.81 -46.82
N GLU A 138 34.46 26.39 -48.04
CA GLU A 138 35.77 25.93 -48.56
C GLU A 138 36.44 24.65 -48.01
N GLU A 139 36.47 23.59 -48.83
CA GLU A 139 37.57 23.32 -49.79
C GLU A 139 37.11 22.37 -50.93
#